data_AF-A0A2T4MX42-F1
#
_entry.id   AF-A0A2T4MX42-F1
#
_cell.length_a   1.000
_cell.length_b   1.000
_cell.length_c   1.000
_cell.angle_alpha   90.00
_cell.angle_beta   90.00
_cell.angle_gamma   90.00
#
_symmetry.space_group_name_H-M   'P 1'
#
loop_
_entity.id
_entity.type
_entity.pdbx_description
1 polymer ?
#
loop_
_entity_poly.entity_id
_entity_poly.type
_entity_poly.pdbx_seq_one_letter_code
_entity_poly.pdbx_strand_id
1 'polypeptide(L)'
;MTESEMIDSLSTKSEEKAKDIAVLDDGLSTELSSRERELIEKKRHALVKYLYEQQELDSARKILSDENRKAAYEETKRDKIPLSPDEIIELRRLDIAAKKAENAPISNSGVKLEIRTLDLDVDAPKPVILNVAPGYASSIVFYDQTGAPWPIDGDIIGDINSFGSKGMSKQKHIAVFEISKEFAQSNALINLEGLSIPIVVKLVGHDGVVDSRLSVRIPKMGPGAALQPFVHDQLENASSDMLNVLNGDKLAGSKRFELIGVPGEVTYKDDALFIRTRANLISPPWKRSVVSPSGYKVYELPPVTNLLFSVDGEMKNATIEKGFDVNITHTKSIFSE
;
A
#
# COMPACT_ATOMS: atom_id res chain seq x y z
N MET A 1 4.21 21.61 57.83
CA MET A 1 4.26 22.13 59.21
C MET A 1 3.32 23.28 59.31
N THR A 2 2.24 23.10 60.07
CA THR A 2 1.21 24.13 60.27
C THR A 2 1.73 25.20 61.23
N GLU A 3 1.18 26.40 61.15
CA GLU A 3 1.54 27.56 61.99
C GLU A 3 1.48 27.23 63.50
N SER A 4 0.58 26.33 63.89
CA SER A 4 0.46 25.80 65.26
C SER A 4 1.66 24.96 65.71
N GLU A 5 2.27 24.16 64.82
CA GLU A 5 3.44 23.32 65.16
C GLU A 5 4.71 24.17 65.31
N MET A 6 4.79 25.31 64.60
CA MET A 6 5.87 26.28 64.77
C MET A 6 5.79 26.96 66.13
N ILE A 7 4.60 27.40 66.55
CA ILE A 7 4.38 28.09 67.83
C ILE A 7 4.67 27.17 69.03
N ASP A 8 4.29 25.89 68.95
CA ASP A 8 4.54 24.92 70.02
C ASP A 8 6.03 24.55 70.16
N SER A 9 6.74 24.46 69.02
CA SER A 9 8.21 24.24 69.01
C SER A 9 9.00 25.45 69.55
N LEU A 10 8.42 26.65 69.46
CA LEU A 10 9.00 27.90 69.96
C LEU A 10 8.77 28.05 71.47
N SER A 11 7.60 27.63 71.96
CA SER A 11 7.27 27.61 73.39
C SER A 11 8.16 26.65 74.18
N THR A 12 8.30 25.42 73.70
CA THR A 12 9.11 24.36 74.34
C THR A 12 10.61 24.71 74.42
N LYS A 13 11.18 25.31 73.38
CA LYS A 13 12.58 25.81 73.42
C LYS A 13 12.79 27.01 74.35
N SER A 14 11.75 27.81 74.61
CA SER A 14 11.83 28.93 75.55
C SER A 14 11.86 28.46 77.01
N GLU A 15 11.14 27.39 77.34
CA GLU A 15 11.15 26.76 78.67
C GLU A 15 12.44 25.98 78.96
N GLU A 16 13.00 25.31 77.94
CA GLU A 16 14.24 24.54 78.10
C GLU A 16 15.45 25.45 78.37
N LYS A 17 15.52 26.63 77.73
CA LYS A 17 16.54 27.64 78.01
C LYS A 17 16.34 28.42 79.31
N ALA A 18 15.09 28.55 79.77
CA ALA A 18 14.82 29.12 81.10
C ALA A 18 15.44 28.25 82.21
N LYS A 19 15.53 26.93 82.00
CA LYS A 19 16.24 26.00 82.90
C LYS A 19 17.76 26.15 82.82
N ASP A 20 18.34 26.33 81.63
CA ASP A 20 19.80 26.55 81.49
C ASP A 20 20.26 27.88 82.13
N ILE A 21 19.38 28.90 82.16
CA ILE A 21 19.64 30.16 82.89
C ILE A 21 19.48 29.98 84.41
N ALA A 22 18.59 29.09 84.86
CA ALA A 22 18.44 28.76 86.28
C ALA A 22 19.67 28.01 86.85
N VAL A 23 20.41 27.27 86.02
CA VAL A 23 21.66 26.58 86.42
C VAL A 23 22.81 27.57 86.72
N LEU A 24 22.74 28.82 86.22
CA LEU A 24 23.71 29.87 86.54
C LEU A 24 23.44 30.58 87.88
N ASP A 25 22.30 30.30 88.54
CA ASP A 25 21.85 31.02 89.76
C ASP A 25 22.32 30.37 91.07
N ASP A 26 22.79 29.12 91.03
CA ASP A 26 23.12 28.34 92.25
C ASP A 26 24.50 28.66 92.86
N GLY A 27 25.16 29.74 92.40
CA GLY A 27 26.51 30.13 92.85
C GLY A 27 26.69 31.58 93.32
N LEU A 28 25.64 32.42 93.30
CA LEU A 28 25.73 33.84 93.69
C LEU A 28 24.73 34.20 94.80
N SER A 29 24.75 33.45 95.91
CA SER A 29 23.96 33.78 97.09
C SER A 29 24.85 33.98 98.32
N THR A 30 25.55 35.11 98.37
CA THR A 30 25.93 35.77 99.64
C THR A 30 26.40 37.21 99.38
N GLU A 31 25.69 38.17 99.96
CA GLU A 31 25.97 39.63 100.03
C GLU A 31 26.17 40.39 98.70
N LEU A 32 25.09 40.55 97.92
CA LEU A 32 25.00 41.58 96.88
C LEU A 32 24.12 42.74 97.37
N SER A 33 24.63 43.96 97.30
CA SER A 33 23.89 45.19 97.61
C SER A 33 22.68 45.36 96.67
N SER A 34 21.60 46.00 97.13
CA SER A 34 20.38 46.26 96.33
C SER A 34 20.70 46.88 94.96
N ARG A 35 21.76 47.70 94.90
CA ARG A 35 22.24 48.37 93.69
C ARG A 35 22.91 47.42 92.69
N GLU A 36 23.57 46.38 93.17
CA GLU A 36 24.24 45.38 92.32
C GLU A 36 23.22 44.44 91.68
N ARG A 37 22.17 44.06 92.42
CA ARG A 37 21.04 43.29 91.88
C ARG A 37 20.31 44.02 90.76
N GLU A 38 20.05 45.32 90.93
CA GLU A 38 19.43 46.15 89.90
C GLU A 38 20.30 46.22 88.63
N LEU A 39 21.62 46.32 88.80
CA LEU A 39 22.57 46.34 87.67
C LEU A 39 22.61 44.99 86.94
N ILE A 40 22.58 43.88 87.67
CA ILE A 40 22.53 42.53 87.09
C ILE A 40 21.23 42.32 86.30
N GLU A 41 20.09 42.72 86.84
CA GLU A 41 18.80 42.64 86.14
C GLU A 41 18.77 43.50 84.88
N LYS A 42 19.31 44.73 84.93
CA LYS A 42 19.46 45.58 83.73
C LYS A 42 20.34 44.94 82.66
N LYS A 43 21.47 44.35 83.05
CA LYS A 43 22.38 43.62 82.13
C LYS A 43 21.72 42.37 81.54
N ARG A 44 20.98 41.62 82.35
CA ARG A 44 20.20 40.45 81.91
C ARG A 44 19.13 40.84 80.90
N HIS A 45 18.36 41.89 81.17
CA HIS A 45 17.36 42.42 80.23
C HIS A 45 18.00 42.85 78.91
N ALA A 46 19.14 43.56 78.96
CA ALA A 46 19.86 43.97 77.77
C ALA A 46 20.37 42.76 76.95
N LEU A 47 20.88 41.72 77.63
CA LEU A 47 21.34 40.49 76.98
C LEU A 47 20.19 39.71 76.34
N VAL A 48 19.06 39.56 77.04
CA VAL A 48 17.86 38.89 76.49
C VAL A 48 17.35 39.62 75.27
N LYS A 49 17.28 40.96 75.32
CA LYS A 49 16.90 41.79 74.16
C LYS A 49 17.85 41.59 72.98
N TYR A 50 19.17 41.59 73.23
CA TYR A 50 20.18 41.34 72.21
C TYR A 50 20.05 39.95 71.58
N LEU A 51 19.84 38.91 72.39
CA LEU A 51 19.66 37.54 71.90
C LEU A 51 18.40 37.37 71.06
N TYR A 52 17.31 38.04 71.43
CA TYR A 52 16.07 38.08 70.65
C TYR A 52 16.28 38.76 69.30
N GLU A 53 16.93 39.92 69.29
CA GLU A 53 17.26 40.66 68.07
C GLU A 53 18.19 39.85 67.14
N GLN A 54 19.16 39.12 67.68
CA GLN A 54 19.99 38.20 66.90
C GLN A 54 19.17 37.05 66.28
N GLN A 55 18.22 36.49 67.02
CA GLN A 55 17.36 35.43 66.51
C GLN A 55 16.43 35.91 65.39
N GLU A 56 15.89 37.13 65.50
CA GLU A 56 15.12 37.77 64.43
C GLU A 56 15.98 38.08 63.20
N LEU A 57 17.23 38.51 63.39
CA LEU A 57 18.17 38.73 62.30
C LEU A 57 18.53 37.43 61.58
N ASP A 58 18.73 36.33 62.30
CA ASP A 58 19.05 35.04 61.71
C ASP A 58 17.87 34.44 60.94
N SER A 59 16.64 34.61 61.45
CA SER A 59 15.43 34.18 60.73
C SER A 59 15.22 35.02 59.46
N ALA A 60 15.39 36.34 59.54
CA ALA A 60 15.34 37.24 58.40
C ALA A 60 16.41 36.89 57.34
N ARG A 61 17.65 36.65 57.76
CA ARG A 61 18.76 36.23 56.87
C ARG A 61 18.44 34.92 56.15
N LYS A 62 17.84 33.96 56.84
CA LYS A 62 17.44 32.68 56.23
C LYS A 62 16.36 32.87 55.17
N ILE A 63 15.34 33.68 55.45
CA ILE A 63 14.28 34.01 54.50
C ILE A 63 14.86 34.69 53.25
N LEU A 64 15.69 35.72 53.44
CA LEU A 64 16.39 36.43 52.37
C LEU A 64 17.28 35.48 51.53
N SER A 65 18.01 34.56 52.18
CA SER A 65 18.83 33.57 51.48
C SER A 65 17.99 32.59 50.66
N ASP A 66 16.84 32.15 51.16
CA ASP A 66 15.94 31.25 50.44
C ASP A 66 15.23 31.95 49.27
N GLU A 67 14.86 33.22 49.42
CA GLU A 67 14.33 34.04 48.32
C GLU A 67 15.38 34.25 47.23
N ASN A 68 16.62 34.63 47.61
CA ASN A 68 17.72 34.79 46.66
C ASN A 68 18.02 33.48 45.92
N ARG A 69 18.01 32.33 46.63
CA ARG A 69 18.20 31.02 46.02
C ARG A 69 17.08 30.66 45.04
N LYS A 70 15.82 30.97 45.38
CA LYS A 70 14.67 30.78 44.47
C LYS A 70 14.77 31.67 43.23
N ALA A 71 15.13 32.93 43.42
CA ALA A 71 15.32 33.88 42.32
C ALA A 71 16.45 33.42 41.38
N ALA A 72 17.61 33.09 41.92
CA ALA A 72 18.75 32.55 41.15
C ALA A 72 18.41 31.23 40.44
N TYR A 73 17.60 30.37 41.07
CA TYR A 73 17.12 29.14 40.44
C TYR A 73 16.18 29.41 39.26
N GLU A 74 15.20 30.31 39.41
CA GLU A 74 14.29 30.65 38.33
C GLU A 74 14.98 31.41 37.19
N GLU A 75 15.97 32.26 37.49
CA GLU A 75 16.83 32.90 36.49
C GLU A 75 17.64 31.86 35.71
N THR A 76 18.37 30.98 36.43
CA THR A 76 19.14 29.89 35.81
C THR A 76 18.26 28.95 34.99
N LYS A 77 17.01 28.70 35.43
CA LYS A 77 16.04 27.86 34.74
C LYS A 77 15.58 28.52 33.44
N ARG A 78 15.31 29.83 33.43
CA ARG A 78 15.00 30.59 32.20
C ARG A 78 16.18 30.61 31.23
N ASP A 79 17.41 30.77 31.75
CA ASP A 79 18.62 30.79 30.93
C ASP A 79 18.95 29.43 30.30
N LYS A 80 18.79 28.35 31.07
CA LYS A 80 19.17 26.99 30.61
C LYS A 80 18.05 26.27 29.87
N ILE A 81 16.80 26.62 30.14
CA ILE A 81 15.62 26.04 29.51
C ILE A 81 14.83 27.19 28.87
N PRO A 82 15.25 27.64 27.67
CA PRO A 82 14.72 28.84 27.03
C PRO A 82 13.26 28.71 26.60
N LEU A 83 12.69 27.51 26.66
CA LEU A 83 11.31 27.20 26.29
C LEU A 83 10.63 26.41 27.41
N SER A 84 9.48 26.89 27.85
CA SER A 84 8.60 26.16 28.75
C SER A 84 8.08 24.85 28.11
N PRO A 85 7.63 23.87 28.90
CA PRO A 85 7.02 22.66 28.38
C PRO A 85 5.86 22.93 27.40
N ASP A 86 5.05 23.96 27.64
CA ASP A 86 3.94 24.34 26.78
C ASP A 86 4.42 24.87 25.43
N GLU A 87 5.46 25.73 25.42
CA GLU A 87 6.10 26.22 24.19
C GLU A 87 6.77 25.08 23.41
N ILE A 88 7.37 24.10 24.09
CA ILE A 88 7.93 22.90 23.44
C ILE A 88 6.81 22.07 22.79
N ILE A 89 5.66 21.92 23.45
CA ILE A 89 4.50 21.22 22.89
C ILE A 89 3.95 21.98 21.68
N GLU A 90 3.84 23.30 21.75
CA GLU A 90 3.41 24.15 20.65
C GLU A 90 4.36 24.03 19.45
N LEU A 91 5.66 24.17 19.67
CA LEU A 91 6.67 23.99 18.61
C LEU A 91 6.59 22.59 17.98
N ARG A 92 6.37 21.53 18.76
CA ARG A 92 6.15 20.18 18.23
C ARG A 92 4.88 20.10 17.40
N ARG A 93 3.79 20.75 17.82
CA ARG A 93 2.56 20.80 17.02
C ARG A 93 2.78 21.52 15.71
N LEU A 94 3.50 22.64 15.72
CA LEU A 94 3.87 23.40 14.54
C LEU A 94 4.77 22.58 13.61
N ASP A 95 5.77 21.87 14.14
CA ASP A 95 6.63 20.96 13.37
C ASP A 95 5.83 19.83 12.71
N ILE A 96 4.93 19.18 13.45
CA ILE A 96 4.05 18.15 12.91
C ILE A 96 3.12 18.72 11.83
N ALA A 97 2.53 19.91 12.07
CA ALA A 97 1.65 20.57 11.11
C ALA A 97 2.40 20.97 9.84
N ALA A 98 3.62 21.50 9.97
CA ALA A 98 4.50 21.85 8.86
C ALA A 98 4.87 20.60 8.05
N LYS A 99 5.34 19.53 8.70
CA LYS A 99 5.63 18.24 8.04
C LYS A 99 4.39 17.67 7.36
N LYS A 100 3.23 17.75 7.99
CA LYS A 100 1.98 17.28 7.39
C LYS A 100 1.60 18.10 6.16
N ALA A 101 1.77 19.42 6.19
CA ALA A 101 1.48 20.29 5.05
C ALA A 101 2.49 20.10 3.91
N GLU A 102 3.78 19.95 4.23
CA GLU A 102 4.85 19.68 3.27
C GLU A 102 4.65 18.36 2.51
N ASN A 103 4.16 17.32 3.21
CA ASN A 103 3.95 16.00 2.62
C ASN A 103 2.50 15.73 2.21
N ALA A 104 1.57 16.67 2.43
CA ALA A 104 0.19 16.50 2.01
C ALA A 104 0.10 16.58 0.48
N PRO A 105 -0.74 15.75 -0.17
CA PRO A 105 -1.04 15.93 -1.58
C PRO A 105 -1.60 17.33 -1.83
N ILE A 106 -1.18 17.97 -2.93
CA ILE A 106 -1.64 19.32 -3.32
C ILE A 106 -3.17 19.33 -3.55
N SER A 107 -3.75 18.20 -3.98
CA SER A 107 -5.19 18.03 -4.15
C SER A 107 -5.90 17.58 -2.87
N ASN A 108 -6.87 18.38 -2.42
CA ASN A 108 -7.73 18.08 -1.26
C ASN A 108 -8.55 16.78 -1.40
N SER A 109 -8.71 16.25 -2.62
CA SER A 109 -9.43 14.99 -2.87
C SER A 109 -8.55 13.75 -2.77
N GLY A 110 -7.25 13.91 -2.52
CA GLY A 110 -6.27 12.84 -2.62
C GLY A 110 -6.05 12.38 -4.07
N VAL A 111 -5.08 11.49 -4.25
CA VAL A 111 -4.78 10.92 -5.57
C VAL A 111 -5.69 9.71 -5.81
N LYS A 112 -6.46 9.75 -6.90
CA LYS A 112 -7.30 8.62 -7.33
C LYS A 112 -6.44 7.58 -8.04
N LEU A 113 -6.47 6.36 -7.53
CA LEU A 113 -5.80 5.21 -8.13
C LEU A 113 -6.74 4.51 -9.12
N GLU A 114 -6.37 4.46 -10.39
CA GLU A 114 -7.12 3.82 -11.45
C GLU A 114 -6.44 2.54 -11.94
N ILE A 115 -7.28 1.56 -12.27
CA ILE A 115 -6.89 0.34 -12.96
C ILE A 115 -7.63 0.34 -14.28
N ARG A 116 -6.89 0.39 -15.38
CA ARG A 116 -7.45 0.48 -16.73
C ARG A 116 -6.99 -0.69 -17.58
N THR A 117 -7.84 -1.09 -18.51
CA THR A 117 -7.50 -2.05 -19.56
C THR A 117 -7.78 -1.40 -20.90
N LEU A 118 -6.84 -1.50 -21.85
CA LEU A 118 -7.02 -1.04 -23.23
C LEU A 118 -6.57 -2.10 -24.22
N ASP A 119 -7.25 -2.14 -25.36
CA ASP A 119 -6.81 -2.88 -26.54
C ASP A 119 -6.00 -1.93 -27.42
N LEU A 120 -4.73 -2.26 -27.67
CA LEU A 120 -3.82 -1.45 -28.45
C LEU A 120 -3.69 -2.01 -29.86
N ASP A 121 -4.08 -1.21 -30.84
CA ASP A 121 -3.65 -1.41 -32.22
C ASP A 121 -2.22 -0.87 -32.37
N VAL A 122 -1.25 -1.79 -32.51
CA VAL A 122 0.17 -1.44 -32.62
C VAL A 122 0.52 -0.74 -33.93
N ASP A 123 -0.34 -0.86 -34.95
CA ASP A 123 -0.13 -0.24 -36.25
C ASP A 123 -0.82 1.15 -36.32
N ALA A 124 -1.61 1.51 -35.30
CA ALA A 124 -2.25 2.82 -35.19
C ALA A 124 -1.29 3.89 -34.62
N PRO A 125 -1.38 5.15 -35.10
CA PRO A 125 -0.45 6.22 -34.70
C PRO A 125 -0.73 6.83 -33.31
N LYS A 126 -1.43 6.12 -32.41
CA LYS A 126 -1.86 6.68 -31.12
C LYS A 126 -1.01 6.13 -29.96
N PRO A 127 -0.37 6.99 -29.16
CA PRO A 127 0.41 6.53 -28.02
C PRO A 127 -0.51 6.06 -26.87
N VAL A 128 0.00 5.12 -26.08
CA VAL A 128 -0.64 4.70 -24.83
C VAL A 128 -0.43 5.78 -23.77
N ILE A 129 -1.49 6.31 -23.17
CA ILE A 129 -1.37 7.34 -22.12
C ILE A 129 -1.27 6.65 -20.76
N LEU A 130 -0.24 7.00 -19.98
CA LEU A 130 -0.04 6.56 -18.60
C LEU A 130 0.07 7.79 -17.68
N ASN A 131 -0.85 7.91 -16.73
CA ASN A 131 -0.87 8.94 -15.71
C ASN A 131 -0.02 8.52 -14.51
N VAL A 132 0.89 9.39 -14.10
CA VAL A 132 1.84 9.15 -13.00
C VAL A 132 1.83 10.35 -12.07
N ALA A 133 1.90 10.13 -10.76
CA ALA A 133 1.97 11.21 -9.76
C ALA A 133 3.15 10.98 -8.82
N PRO A 134 3.78 12.04 -8.28
CA PRO A 134 4.88 11.89 -7.34
C PRO A 134 4.47 11.11 -6.09
N GLY A 135 5.38 10.27 -5.60
CA GLY A 135 5.10 9.39 -4.47
C GLY A 135 4.28 8.14 -4.82
N TYR A 136 3.81 8.01 -6.06
CA TYR A 136 3.09 6.83 -6.55
C TYR A 136 3.81 6.22 -7.75
N ALA A 137 3.78 4.88 -7.82
CA ALA A 137 4.28 4.13 -8.96
C ALA A 137 3.11 3.73 -9.87
N SER A 138 3.28 3.91 -11.18
CA SER A 138 2.33 3.46 -12.19
C SER A 138 2.91 2.25 -12.92
N SER A 139 2.15 1.16 -13.00
CA SER A 139 2.59 -0.04 -13.72
C SER A 139 1.88 -0.17 -15.06
N ILE A 140 2.60 -0.56 -16.09
CA ILE A 140 2.04 -0.99 -17.37
C ILE A 140 2.36 -2.46 -17.61
N VAL A 141 1.36 -3.20 -18.08
CA VAL A 141 1.43 -4.65 -18.24
C VAL A 141 0.95 -5.03 -19.63
N PHE A 142 1.72 -5.82 -20.35
CA PHE A 142 1.37 -6.24 -21.72
C PHE A 142 0.89 -7.69 -21.78
N TYR A 143 -0.17 -7.89 -22.55
CA TYR A 143 -0.75 -9.19 -22.85
C TYR A 143 -0.98 -9.33 -24.35
N ASP A 144 -0.95 -10.56 -24.82
CA ASP A 144 -1.31 -10.90 -26.19
C ASP A 144 -2.83 -11.17 -26.33
N GLN A 145 -3.28 -11.53 -27.53
CA GLN A 145 -4.69 -11.84 -27.79
C GLN A 145 -5.24 -13.05 -27.00
N THR A 146 -4.36 -13.96 -26.58
CA THR A 146 -4.70 -15.18 -25.81
C THR A 146 -4.78 -14.91 -24.31
N GLY A 147 -4.34 -13.72 -23.86
CA GLY A 147 -4.19 -13.36 -22.46
C GLY A 147 -2.84 -13.78 -21.87
N ALA A 148 -1.93 -14.29 -22.69
CA ALA A 148 -0.58 -14.62 -22.26
C ALA A 148 0.24 -13.33 -22.03
N PRO A 149 1.10 -13.29 -21.00
CA PRO A 149 2.00 -12.16 -20.76
C PRO A 149 2.95 -11.95 -21.95
N TRP A 150 3.10 -10.70 -22.40
CA TRP A 150 4.06 -10.34 -23.45
C TRP A 150 5.34 -9.76 -22.82
N PRO A 151 6.51 -10.42 -22.95
CA PRO A 151 7.76 -9.94 -22.36
C PRO A 151 8.23 -8.60 -22.94
N ILE A 152 8.80 -7.75 -22.08
CA ILE A 152 9.47 -6.49 -22.40
C ILE A 152 10.97 -6.77 -22.50
N ASP A 153 11.57 -6.42 -23.63
CA ASP A 153 13.02 -6.53 -23.87
C ASP A 153 13.78 -5.36 -23.24
N GLY A 154 13.14 -4.18 -23.24
CA GLY A 154 13.68 -2.98 -22.62
C GLY A 154 12.82 -1.77 -22.90
N ASP A 155 13.17 -0.68 -22.23
CA ASP A 155 12.49 0.60 -22.38
C ASP A 155 13.47 1.78 -22.36
N ILE A 156 13.09 2.87 -23.04
CA ILE A 156 13.84 4.12 -23.09
C ILE A 156 12.90 5.25 -22.76
N ILE A 157 13.23 6.04 -21.74
CA ILE A 157 12.50 7.26 -21.37
C ILE A 157 13.14 8.48 -22.04
N GLY A 158 12.31 9.38 -22.57
CA GLY A 158 12.76 10.67 -23.10
C GLY A 158 13.41 11.58 -22.04
N ASP A 159 12.63 12.00 -21.03
CA ASP A 159 13.11 12.81 -19.91
C ASP A 159 13.36 11.98 -18.64
N ILE A 160 14.55 11.38 -18.57
CA ILE A 160 15.00 10.57 -17.41
C ILE A 160 15.18 11.38 -16.12
N ASN A 161 15.25 12.72 -16.21
CA ASN A 161 15.41 13.55 -15.01
C ASN A 161 14.08 13.75 -14.28
N SER A 162 12.97 13.67 -15.02
CA SER A 162 11.62 13.83 -14.49
C SER A 162 10.92 12.49 -14.28
N PHE A 163 11.27 11.46 -15.04
CA PHE A 163 10.67 10.13 -14.97
C PHE A 163 11.72 9.04 -14.75
N GLY A 164 11.38 8.03 -13.96
CA GLY A 164 12.16 6.81 -13.78
C GLY A 164 11.40 5.59 -14.28
N SER A 165 12.13 4.56 -14.71
CA SER A 165 11.57 3.24 -15.04
C SER A 165 12.31 2.15 -14.28
N LYS A 166 11.55 1.15 -13.84
CA LYS A 166 12.05 -0.07 -13.21
C LYS A 166 11.31 -1.28 -13.77
N GLY A 167 12.07 -2.26 -14.24
CA GLY A 167 11.54 -3.60 -14.53
C GLY A 167 11.26 -4.38 -13.24
N MET A 168 10.19 -5.17 -13.22
CA MET A 168 9.95 -6.11 -12.12
C MET A 168 10.86 -7.34 -12.29
N SER A 169 11.74 -7.58 -11.32
CA SER A 169 12.86 -8.54 -11.42
C SER A 169 12.48 -9.97 -11.86
N LYS A 170 11.25 -10.41 -11.60
CA LYS A 170 10.73 -11.73 -12.02
C LYS A 170 9.67 -11.65 -13.12
N GLN A 171 9.00 -10.51 -13.29
CA GLN A 171 7.93 -10.35 -14.27
C GLN A 171 8.39 -9.46 -15.42
N LYS A 172 8.94 -10.10 -16.46
CA LYS A 172 9.44 -9.41 -17.66
C LYS A 172 8.36 -8.67 -18.47
N HIS A 173 7.07 -8.88 -18.21
CA HIS A 173 5.97 -8.26 -18.94
C HIS A 173 5.43 -6.98 -18.27
N ILE A 174 6.09 -6.53 -17.19
CA ILE A 174 5.66 -5.39 -16.38
C ILE A 174 6.77 -4.33 -16.36
N ALA A 175 6.44 -3.12 -16.79
CA ALA A 175 7.25 -1.93 -16.58
C ALA A 175 6.59 -1.02 -15.55
N VAL A 176 7.39 -0.46 -14.66
CA VAL A 176 6.93 0.46 -13.61
C VAL A 176 7.55 1.81 -13.84
N PHE A 177 6.73 2.85 -13.86
CA PHE A 177 7.13 4.23 -14.03
C PHE A 177 6.87 5.04 -12.76
N GLU A 178 7.82 5.91 -12.44
CA GLU A 178 7.75 6.86 -11.34
C GLU A 178 8.09 8.27 -11.87
N ILE A 179 7.63 9.30 -11.17
CA ILE A 179 7.85 10.70 -11.54
C ILE A 179 8.44 11.45 -10.34
N SER A 180 9.43 12.31 -10.61
CA SER A 180 10.10 13.16 -9.63
C SER A 180 9.64 14.62 -9.70
N LYS A 181 9.15 15.08 -10.87
CA LYS A 181 8.66 16.43 -11.09
C LYS A 181 7.18 16.42 -11.44
N GLU A 182 6.37 17.13 -10.66
CA GLU A 182 4.94 17.30 -10.93
C GLU A 182 4.67 17.89 -12.32
N PHE A 183 3.58 17.45 -12.93
CA PHE A 183 3.09 17.93 -14.23
C PHE A 183 4.06 17.76 -15.41
N ALA A 184 5.20 17.10 -15.23
CA ALA A 184 6.12 16.80 -16.32
C ALA A 184 5.43 15.91 -17.37
N GLN A 185 5.80 16.08 -18.62
CA GLN A 185 5.34 15.23 -19.72
C GLN A 185 6.54 14.71 -20.49
N SER A 186 6.49 13.42 -20.82
CA SER A 186 7.53 12.74 -21.59
C SER A 186 6.90 11.58 -22.37
N ASN A 187 7.72 10.81 -23.06
CA ASN A 187 7.39 9.50 -23.57
C ASN A 187 8.36 8.44 -23.03
N ALA A 188 7.91 7.19 -23.07
CA ALA A 188 8.72 6.00 -23.00
C ALA A 188 8.50 5.18 -24.28
N LEU A 189 9.58 4.63 -24.82
CA LEU A 189 9.55 3.64 -25.89
C LEU A 189 9.74 2.28 -25.23
N ILE A 190 8.78 1.38 -25.37
CA ILE A 190 8.84 0.04 -24.81
C ILE A 190 9.00 -0.96 -25.94
N ASN A 191 10.10 -1.70 -25.95
CA ASN A 191 10.30 -2.81 -26.86
C ASN A 191 9.73 -4.08 -26.25
N LEU A 192 8.88 -4.76 -27.02
CA LEU A 192 8.36 -6.07 -26.66
C LEU A 192 9.08 -7.15 -27.45
N GLU A 193 9.32 -8.29 -26.80
CA GLU A 193 10.00 -9.43 -27.41
C GLU A 193 9.26 -9.88 -28.69
N GLY A 194 10.00 -9.97 -29.81
CA GLY A 194 9.46 -10.37 -31.10
C GLY A 194 8.61 -9.32 -31.85
N LEU A 195 8.39 -8.13 -31.27
CA LEU A 195 7.73 -7.01 -31.96
C LEU A 195 8.79 -6.09 -32.58
N SER A 196 8.69 -5.85 -33.89
CA SER A 196 9.69 -5.06 -34.63
C SER A 196 9.60 -3.55 -34.41
N ILE A 197 8.52 -3.08 -33.79
CA ILE A 197 8.25 -1.67 -33.52
C ILE A 197 8.08 -1.43 -32.01
N PRO A 198 8.65 -0.34 -31.46
CA PRO A 198 8.43 0.02 -30.06
C PRO A 198 7.00 0.51 -29.85
N ILE A 199 6.44 0.19 -28.69
CA ILE A 199 5.20 0.81 -28.22
C ILE A 199 5.54 2.16 -27.61
N VAL A 200 4.90 3.22 -28.12
CA VAL A 200 5.04 4.58 -27.59
C VAL A 200 4.06 4.77 -26.44
N VAL A 201 4.59 5.00 -25.25
CA VAL A 201 3.82 5.36 -24.05
C VAL A 201 4.03 6.85 -23.76
N LYS A 202 2.96 7.64 -23.76
CA LYS A 202 2.99 9.02 -23.28
C LYS A 202 2.87 9.02 -21.76
N LEU A 203 3.90 9.54 -21.08
CA LEU A 203 3.93 9.71 -19.64
C LEU A 203 3.39 11.09 -19.29
N VAL A 204 2.37 11.16 -18.45
CA VAL A 204 1.72 12.41 -18.04
C VAL A 204 1.75 12.52 -16.52
N GLY A 205 2.49 13.52 -16.03
CA GLY A 205 2.47 13.92 -14.64
C GLY A 205 1.11 14.50 -14.27
N HIS A 206 0.45 13.89 -13.28
CA HIS A 206 -0.85 14.32 -12.78
C HIS A 206 -0.79 14.49 -11.26
N ASP A 207 -1.60 15.38 -10.72
CA ASP A 207 -1.72 15.72 -9.30
C ASP A 207 -2.89 15.03 -8.57
N GLY A 208 -3.76 14.34 -9.31
CA GLY A 208 -5.03 13.83 -8.80
C GLY A 208 -5.45 12.46 -9.33
N VAL A 209 -4.80 11.94 -10.38
CA VAL A 209 -5.12 10.63 -10.97
C VAL A 209 -3.83 9.88 -11.28
N VAL A 210 -3.78 8.61 -10.87
CA VAL A 210 -2.64 7.72 -11.13
C VAL A 210 -3.16 6.42 -11.71
N ASP A 211 -2.58 5.99 -12.81
CA ASP A 211 -2.79 4.65 -13.32
C ASP A 211 -1.94 3.64 -12.53
N SER A 212 -2.44 3.18 -11.39
CA SER A 212 -1.73 2.19 -10.57
C SER A 212 -1.41 0.93 -11.37
N ARG A 213 -2.34 0.53 -12.26
CA ARG A 213 -2.10 -0.52 -13.25
C ARG A 213 -2.83 -0.25 -14.55
N LEU A 214 -2.08 -0.17 -15.62
CA LEU A 214 -2.57 -0.15 -16.99
C LEU A 214 -2.29 -1.49 -17.67
N SER A 215 -3.33 -2.23 -18.02
CA SER A 215 -3.22 -3.47 -18.78
C SER A 215 -3.46 -3.20 -20.27
N VAL A 216 -2.48 -3.52 -21.09
CA VAL A 216 -2.51 -3.34 -22.55
C VAL A 216 -2.61 -4.71 -23.20
N ARG A 217 -3.68 -4.93 -23.96
CA ARG A 217 -3.84 -6.12 -24.78
C ARG A 217 -3.49 -5.80 -26.22
N ILE A 218 -2.64 -6.62 -26.81
CA ILE A 218 -2.23 -6.50 -28.21
C ILE A 218 -2.96 -7.59 -28.99
N PRO A 219 -3.70 -7.26 -30.06
CA PRO A 219 -4.42 -8.22 -30.90
C PRO A 219 -3.46 -8.95 -31.86
N LYS A 220 -2.33 -9.43 -31.33
CA LYS A 220 -1.32 -10.27 -32.00
C LYS A 220 -0.96 -11.41 -31.04
N MET A 221 -0.35 -12.48 -31.56
CA MET A 221 0.21 -13.54 -30.71
C MET A 221 1.59 -13.13 -30.23
N GLY A 222 1.82 -13.24 -28.92
CA GLY A 222 3.12 -12.96 -28.32
C GLY A 222 4.03 -14.20 -28.28
N PRO A 223 5.31 -14.05 -27.87
CA PRO A 223 6.24 -15.17 -27.75
C PRO A 223 5.79 -16.25 -26.76
N GLY A 224 5.12 -15.83 -25.68
CA GLY A 224 4.53 -16.70 -24.68
C GLY A 224 3.08 -17.05 -24.97
N ALA A 225 2.57 -16.74 -26.17
CA ALA A 225 1.20 -17.06 -26.54
C ALA A 225 0.92 -18.50 -26.18
N ALA A 226 -0.19 -18.73 -25.47
CA ALA A 226 -0.75 -20.04 -25.48
C ALA A 226 -1.14 -20.28 -26.94
N LEU A 227 -0.25 -20.96 -27.68
CA LEU A 227 -0.66 -21.78 -28.80
C LEU A 227 -1.69 -22.72 -28.17
N GLN A 228 -2.95 -22.29 -28.09
CA GLN A 228 -4.04 -23.23 -28.21
C GLN A 228 -3.66 -23.95 -29.47
N PRO A 229 -3.29 -25.24 -29.36
CA PRO A 229 -2.73 -25.89 -30.49
C PRO A 229 -3.78 -25.77 -31.59
N PHE A 230 -3.47 -25.01 -32.63
CA PHE A 230 -3.70 -25.55 -33.95
C PHE A 230 -2.85 -26.83 -34.00
N VAL A 231 -3.29 -27.90 -33.32
CA VAL A 231 -2.90 -29.23 -33.76
C VAL A 231 -3.60 -29.31 -35.11
N HIS A 232 -2.90 -28.86 -36.15
CA HIS A 232 -2.77 -29.70 -37.32
C HIS A 232 -2.19 -31.00 -36.76
N ASP A 233 -3.06 -31.87 -36.22
CA ASP A 233 -2.67 -33.25 -36.08
C ASP A 233 -2.68 -33.70 -37.53
N GLN A 234 -1.49 -33.58 -38.13
CA GLN A 234 -1.21 -34.25 -39.38
C GLN A 234 -1.75 -35.66 -39.22
N LEU A 235 -2.33 -36.14 -40.31
CA LEU A 235 -3.00 -37.42 -40.54
C LEU A 235 -2.54 -38.64 -39.69
N GLU A 236 -1.32 -38.62 -39.16
CA GLU A 236 -0.68 -39.64 -38.31
C GLU A 236 -1.45 -40.01 -37.02
N ASN A 237 -2.24 -39.11 -36.42
CA ASN A 237 -3.04 -39.42 -35.21
C ASN A 237 -4.58 -39.31 -35.40
N ALA A 238 -5.05 -39.18 -36.66
CA ALA A 238 -6.47 -39.13 -36.95
C ALA A 238 -7.12 -40.50 -36.67
N SER A 239 -8.19 -40.52 -35.86
CA SER A 239 -8.96 -41.75 -35.69
C SER A 239 -9.63 -42.16 -37.01
N SER A 240 -9.90 -43.45 -37.19
CA SER A 240 -10.64 -43.94 -38.35
C SER A 240 -12.01 -43.26 -38.48
N ASP A 241 -12.67 -42.97 -37.36
CA ASP A 241 -13.93 -42.21 -37.32
C ASP A 241 -13.76 -40.78 -37.87
N MET A 242 -12.69 -40.07 -37.52
CA MET A 242 -12.43 -38.72 -38.06
C MET A 242 -12.19 -38.74 -39.57
N LEU A 243 -11.43 -39.72 -40.07
CA LEU A 243 -11.18 -39.86 -41.51
C LEU A 243 -12.47 -40.18 -42.28
N ASN A 244 -13.29 -41.08 -41.75
CA ASN A 244 -14.61 -41.39 -42.31
C ASN A 244 -15.51 -40.15 -42.33
N VAL A 245 -15.58 -39.40 -41.22
CA VAL A 245 -16.35 -38.15 -41.17
C VAL A 245 -15.80 -37.13 -42.17
N LEU A 246 -14.47 -36.98 -42.28
CA LEU A 246 -13.83 -36.05 -43.22
C LEU A 246 -14.23 -36.35 -44.67
N ASN A 247 -14.29 -37.63 -45.03
CA ASN A 247 -14.72 -38.12 -46.33
C ASN A 247 -16.26 -38.04 -46.55
N GLY A 248 -17.02 -37.75 -45.50
CA GLY A 248 -18.49 -37.65 -45.54
C GLY A 248 -19.22 -38.96 -45.26
N ASP A 249 -18.49 -40.02 -44.89
CA ASP A 249 -19.05 -41.33 -44.60
C ASP A 249 -19.93 -41.31 -43.34
N LYS A 250 -20.87 -42.24 -43.26
CA LYS A 250 -21.73 -42.41 -42.09
C LYS A 250 -21.07 -43.36 -41.12
N LEU A 251 -20.83 -42.92 -39.89
CA LEU A 251 -20.34 -43.80 -38.82
C LEU A 251 -21.48 -44.68 -38.30
N ALA A 252 -21.20 -45.97 -38.13
CA ALA A 252 -22.14 -46.90 -37.50
C ALA A 252 -22.44 -46.48 -36.05
N GLY A 253 -23.72 -46.53 -35.65
CA GLY A 253 -24.14 -46.14 -34.29
C GLY A 253 -24.13 -44.63 -33.99
N SER A 254 -23.82 -43.79 -34.97
CA SER A 254 -23.78 -42.34 -34.78
C SER A 254 -25.13 -41.64 -34.97
N LYS A 255 -25.26 -40.46 -34.35
CA LYS A 255 -26.36 -39.51 -34.58
C LYS A 255 -25.80 -38.28 -35.30
N ARG A 256 -26.49 -37.78 -36.33
CA ARG A 256 -26.12 -36.54 -37.02
C ARG A 256 -26.98 -35.39 -36.51
N PHE A 257 -26.38 -34.22 -36.39
CA PHE A 257 -27.02 -32.97 -36.00
C PHE A 257 -26.61 -31.87 -36.97
N GLU A 258 -27.45 -30.85 -37.10
CA GLU A 258 -27.13 -29.65 -37.86
C GLU A 258 -26.27 -28.67 -37.03
N LEU A 259 -25.31 -28.02 -37.72
CA LEU A 259 -24.56 -26.89 -37.17
C LEU A 259 -25.25 -25.58 -37.60
N ILE A 260 -25.87 -24.89 -36.63
CA ILE A 260 -26.59 -23.65 -36.87
C ILE A 260 -25.62 -22.48 -36.68
N GLY A 261 -25.55 -21.56 -37.65
CA GLY A 261 -24.75 -20.32 -37.60
C GLY A 261 -23.47 -20.35 -38.44
N VAL A 262 -22.94 -21.54 -38.73
CA VAL A 262 -21.77 -21.74 -39.60
C VAL A 262 -21.99 -22.99 -40.46
N PRO A 263 -21.63 -22.99 -41.77
CA PRO A 263 -21.77 -24.17 -42.60
C PRO A 263 -20.96 -25.36 -42.06
N GLY A 264 -21.61 -26.47 -41.78
CA GLY A 264 -20.96 -27.68 -41.32
C GLY A 264 -21.93 -28.78 -40.93
N GLU A 265 -21.38 -29.94 -40.61
CA GLU A 265 -22.12 -31.13 -40.19
C GLU A 265 -21.58 -31.59 -38.84
N VAL A 266 -22.47 -32.05 -37.96
CA VAL A 266 -22.09 -32.59 -36.65
C VAL A 266 -22.46 -34.07 -36.61
N THR A 267 -21.52 -34.91 -36.19
CA THR A 267 -21.75 -36.33 -35.92
C THR A 267 -21.41 -36.65 -34.47
N TYR A 268 -22.32 -37.25 -33.73
CA TYR A 268 -22.13 -37.69 -32.36
C TYR A 268 -22.00 -39.21 -32.29
N LYS A 269 -20.95 -39.71 -31.64
CA LYS A 269 -20.69 -41.13 -31.44
C LYS A 269 -19.79 -41.31 -30.21
N ASP A 270 -20.08 -42.32 -29.38
CA ASP A 270 -19.24 -42.72 -28.24
C ASP A 270 -18.81 -41.54 -27.32
N ASP A 271 -19.76 -40.67 -26.97
CA ASP A 271 -19.54 -39.47 -26.13
C ASP A 271 -18.57 -38.44 -26.73
N ALA A 272 -18.42 -38.45 -28.05
CA ALA A 272 -17.64 -37.47 -28.80
C ALA A 272 -18.46 -36.83 -29.93
N LEU A 273 -18.21 -35.55 -30.16
CA LEU A 273 -18.71 -34.79 -31.30
C LEU A 273 -17.61 -34.67 -32.35
N PHE A 274 -17.96 -34.99 -33.59
CA PHE A 274 -17.15 -34.78 -34.78
C PHE A 274 -17.78 -33.68 -35.63
N ILE A 275 -17.14 -32.53 -35.72
CA ILE A 275 -17.65 -31.36 -36.45
C ILE A 275 -16.88 -31.19 -37.75
N ARG A 276 -17.54 -31.42 -38.89
CA ARG A 276 -17.00 -31.21 -40.22
C ARG A 276 -17.39 -29.85 -40.77
N THR A 277 -16.42 -28.98 -41.00
CA THR A 277 -16.65 -27.63 -41.53
C THR A 277 -15.43 -27.10 -42.27
N ARG A 278 -15.57 -26.03 -43.05
CA ARG A 278 -14.42 -25.26 -43.58
C ARG A 278 -13.97 -24.15 -42.60
N ALA A 279 -14.84 -23.77 -41.66
CA ALA A 279 -14.56 -22.73 -40.69
C ALA A 279 -13.48 -23.13 -39.66
N ASN A 280 -12.83 -22.13 -39.05
CA ASN A 280 -11.87 -22.35 -37.99
C ASN A 280 -12.62 -22.38 -36.65
N LEU A 281 -12.60 -23.51 -35.93
CA LEU A 281 -13.15 -23.55 -34.58
C LEU A 281 -12.20 -22.79 -33.65
N ILE A 282 -12.74 -21.94 -32.77
CA ILE A 282 -11.99 -21.15 -31.79
C ILE A 282 -12.27 -21.64 -30.36
N SER A 283 -13.53 -21.97 -30.07
CA SER A 283 -13.94 -22.41 -28.74
C SER A 283 -15.16 -23.33 -28.83
N PRO A 284 -15.30 -24.36 -27.97
CA PRO A 284 -14.36 -24.79 -26.94
C PRO A 284 -13.13 -25.50 -27.52
N PRO A 285 -12.11 -25.81 -26.70
CA PRO A 285 -10.94 -26.58 -27.17
C PRO A 285 -11.35 -27.98 -27.64
N TRP A 286 -10.78 -28.41 -28.77
CA TRP A 286 -10.96 -29.76 -29.34
C TRP A 286 -9.86 -30.72 -28.88
N LYS A 287 -10.19 -32.02 -28.86
CA LYS A 287 -9.26 -33.10 -28.56
C LYS A 287 -8.28 -33.35 -29.71
N ARG A 288 -8.80 -33.40 -30.94
CA ARG A 288 -8.06 -33.69 -32.18
C ARG A 288 -8.66 -32.92 -33.35
N SER A 289 -7.87 -32.66 -34.39
CA SER A 289 -8.38 -32.15 -35.66
C SER A 289 -7.67 -32.75 -36.85
N VAL A 290 -8.37 -32.91 -37.97
CA VAL A 290 -7.80 -33.33 -39.26
C VAL A 290 -8.29 -32.41 -40.37
N VAL A 291 -7.44 -32.16 -41.37
CA VAL A 291 -7.72 -31.27 -42.49
C VAL A 291 -7.59 -32.04 -43.81
N SER A 292 -8.56 -31.87 -44.71
CA SER A 292 -8.48 -32.39 -46.08
C SER A 292 -7.73 -31.41 -46.99
N PRO A 293 -7.10 -31.89 -48.07
CA PRO A 293 -6.55 -31.02 -49.12
C PRO A 293 -7.58 -30.06 -49.76
N SER A 294 -8.87 -30.41 -49.69
CA SER A 294 -9.98 -29.58 -50.18
C SER A 294 -10.44 -28.50 -49.17
N GLY A 295 -9.75 -28.36 -48.04
CA GLY A 295 -9.99 -27.32 -47.03
C GLY A 295 -11.10 -27.64 -46.02
N TYR A 296 -11.66 -28.85 -46.02
CA TYR A 296 -12.54 -29.29 -44.93
C TYR A 296 -11.71 -29.68 -43.71
N LYS A 297 -12.27 -29.43 -42.54
CA LYS A 297 -11.68 -29.74 -41.24
C LYS A 297 -12.67 -30.58 -40.46
N VAL A 298 -12.19 -31.56 -39.71
CA VAL A 298 -12.98 -32.31 -38.73
C VAL A 298 -12.37 -32.12 -37.36
N TYR A 299 -13.16 -31.63 -36.42
CA TYR A 299 -12.76 -31.45 -35.01
C TYR A 299 -13.44 -32.51 -34.15
N GLU A 300 -12.69 -33.13 -33.24
CA GLU A 300 -13.23 -34.03 -32.22
C GLU A 300 -13.34 -33.30 -30.88
N LEU A 301 -14.53 -33.26 -30.29
CA LEU A 301 -14.85 -32.50 -29.08
C LEU A 301 -15.60 -33.37 -28.07
N PRO A 302 -15.53 -33.06 -26.76
CA PRO A 302 -16.53 -33.55 -25.82
C PRO A 302 -17.93 -33.01 -26.17
N PRO A 303 -19.02 -33.59 -25.61
CA PRO A 303 -20.39 -33.14 -25.86
C PRO A 303 -20.60 -31.68 -25.42
N VAL A 304 -20.86 -30.78 -26.37
CA VAL A 304 -21.09 -29.35 -26.16
C VAL A 304 -22.15 -28.84 -27.14
N THR A 305 -22.83 -27.75 -26.79
CA THR A 305 -23.89 -27.17 -27.64
C THR A 305 -23.50 -25.85 -28.29
N ASN A 306 -22.64 -25.05 -27.64
CA ASN A 306 -22.24 -23.73 -28.11
C ASN A 306 -20.79 -23.74 -28.58
N LEU A 307 -20.58 -23.14 -29.75
CA LEU A 307 -19.31 -23.13 -30.47
C LEU A 307 -19.04 -21.72 -30.97
N LEU A 308 -17.77 -21.35 -31.05
CA LEU A 308 -17.31 -20.11 -31.62
C LEU A 308 -16.36 -20.43 -32.75
N PHE A 309 -16.63 -19.88 -33.93
CA PHE A 309 -15.80 -20.04 -35.11
C PHE A 309 -15.23 -18.71 -35.57
N SER A 310 -14.11 -18.75 -36.29
CA SER A 310 -13.65 -17.67 -37.16
C SER A 310 -13.94 -18.05 -38.62
N VAL A 311 -14.67 -17.19 -39.31
CA VAL A 311 -15.02 -17.31 -40.73
C VAL A 311 -14.55 -16.02 -41.41
N ASP A 312 -13.57 -16.13 -42.31
CA ASP A 312 -12.99 -14.99 -43.03
C ASP A 312 -12.50 -13.84 -42.12
N GLY A 313 -12.02 -14.19 -40.92
CA GLY A 313 -11.53 -13.22 -39.91
C GLY A 313 -12.62 -12.70 -38.97
N GLU A 314 -13.90 -12.97 -39.23
CA GLU A 314 -15.00 -12.60 -38.35
C GLU A 314 -15.38 -13.72 -37.38
N MET A 315 -15.70 -13.35 -36.15
CA MET A 315 -16.12 -14.30 -35.10
C MET A 315 -17.61 -14.60 -35.24
N LYS A 316 -17.98 -15.88 -35.39
CA LYS A 316 -19.36 -16.34 -35.53
C LYS A 316 -19.70 -17.39 -34.49
N ASN A 317 -20.72 -17.13 -33.70
CA ASN A 317 -21.31 -18.13 -32.80
C ASN A 317 -22.07 -19.18 -33.62
N ALA A 318 -21.97 -20.43 -33.19
CA ALA A 318 -22.72 -21.53 -33.73
C ALA A 318 -23.27 -22.43 -32.62
N THR A 319 -24.39 -23.08 -32.90
CA THR A 319 -25.07 -23.98 -31.96
C THR A 319 -25.45 -25.29 -32.65
N ILE A 320 -25.46 -26.38 -31.91
CA ILE A 320 -25.91 -27.70 -32.40
C ILE A 320 -27.42 -27.81 -32.21
N GLU A 321 -28.13 -28.32 -33.23
CA GLU A 321 -29.61 -28.37 -33.31
C GLU A 321 -30.34 -28.85 -32.03
N LYS A 322 -31.57 -28.33 -31.83
CA LYS A 322 -32.45 -28.68 -30.70
C LYS A 322 -32.75 -30.18 -30.68
N GLY A 323 -32.26 -30.86 -29.64
CA GLY A 323 -32.35 -32.31 -29.46
C GLY A 323 -31.06 -32.93 -28.93
N PHE A 324 -29.96 -32.16 -28.92
CA PHE A 324 -28.73 -32.51 -28.22
C PHE A 324 -28.84 -32.21 -26.71
N ASP A 325 -29.61 -33.01 -25.98
CA ASP A 325 -29.60 -33.00 -24.52
C ASP A 325 -28.41 -33.82 -24.01
N VAL A 326 -27.37 -33.13 -23.54
CA VAL A 326 -26.28 -33.76 -22.80
C VAL A 326 -26.83 -34.11 -21.42
N ASN A 327 -27.05 -35.40 -21.15
CA ASN A 327 -27.24 -35.88 -19.78
C ASN A 327 -25.91 -35.74 -19.04
N ILE A 328 -25.61 -34.53 -18.55
CA ILE A 328 -24.48 -34.29 -17.67
C ILE A 328 -24.82 -34.97 -16.35
N THR A 329 -24.38 -36.22 -16.23
CA THR A 329 -24.38 -36.94 -14.96
C THR A 329 -23.51 -36.15 -14.00
N HIS A 330 -24.11 -35.29 -13.18
CA HIS A 330 -23.41 -34.66 -12.08
C HIS A 330 -23.01 -35.79 -11.13
N THR A 331 -21.74 -36.17 -11.15
CA THR A 331 -21.14 -36.94 -10.05
C THR A 331 -21.45 -36.15 -8.78
N LYS A 332 -22.26 -36.75 -7.90
CA LYS A 332 -22.63 -36.18 -6.59
C LYS A 332 -21.39 -35.60 -5.93
N SER A 333 -21.48 -34.33 -5.54
CA SER A 333 -20.51 -33.67 -4.67
C SER A 333 -20.23 -34.58 -3.48
N ILE A 334 -18.96 -34.92 -3.29
CA ILE A 334 -18.42 -35.61 -2.10
C ILE A 334 -18.28 -34.67 -0.89
N PHE A 335 -18.78 -33.45 -0.98
CA PHE A 335 -18.90 -32.52 0.14
C PHE A 335 -20.37 -32.33 0.49
N SER A 336 -20.90 -33.31 1.19
CA SER A 336 -22.03 -33.14 2.09
C SER A 336 -21.74 -33.96 3.36
N GLU A 337 -21.12 -33.32 4.33
CA GLU A 337 -21.30 -33.61 5.76
C GLU A 337 -21.85 -32.35 6.43
#